data_AF-A0A1S9M4Q2-F1
#
_entry.id   AF-A0A1S9M4Q2-F1
#
_cell.length_a   1.000
_cell.length_b   1.000
_cell.length_c   1.000
_cell.angle_alpha   90.00
_cell.angle_beta   90.00
_cell.angle_gamma   90.00
#
_symmetry.space_group_name_H-M   'P 1'
#
loop_
_entity.id
_entity.type
_entity.pdbx_description
1 polymer ?
#
loop_
_entity_poly.entity_id
_entity_poly.type
_entity_poly.pdbx_seq_one_letter_code
_entity_poly.pdbx_strand_id
1 'polypeptide(L)'
;MAQGSSSHYQILRVPVTATDKEIKVAYRKAARNAHPDHGGDPEVFRQVTLAYETLIDPKRRAEYDRRYASGVSGRTTPFPAQRPDYAGTGAPGPETRAGVHRPNAPRNTAGDAPVYVPPFDDPLEIPLISKGEAALQIHGIPRKRGIFGAEARIQREMRTVQLISRQILPAIPSARLINGLRSPSDDSHIDHALLVGYRLALIGSMLLPKGAYAWDGVALKHGGRSVPPPQLELIVRHMQEIFPELNVTGWVVVHSPDGNPHEPVIDHYRRTDGDFGSVQIVNASGLARGLKQFLSSGPVPNTVVVPVLARLLRGMH
;
A
#
# COMPACT_ATOMS: atom_id res chain seq x y z
N MET A 1 -18.88 23.40 8.46
CA MET A 1 -17.84 23.45 9.51
C MET A 1 -16.51 23.62 8.82
N ALA A 2 -15.82 24.74 9.04
CA ALA A 2 -14.52 25.03 8.42
C ALA A 2 -13.45 24.09 8.98
N GLN A 3 -12.70 23.42 8.10
CA GLN A 3 -11.61 22.53 8.48
C GLN A 3 -10.44 23.36 9.04
N GLY A 4 -10.38 23.51 10.36
CA GLY A 4 -9.19 24.03 11.04
C GLY A 4 -8.08 22.98 10.99
N SER A 5 -6.90 23.41 10.56
CA SER A 5 -5.66 22.61 10.50
C SER A 5 -5.40 21.90 11.83
N SER A 6 -5.78 20.62 11.91
CA SER A 6 -5.51 19.80 13.10
C SER A 6 -4.01 19.50 13.13
N SER A 7 -3.36 19.84 14.24
CA SER A 7 -1.92 19.54 14.42
C SER A 7 -1.68 18.03 14.37
N HIS A 8 -0.47 17.61 14.01
CA HIS A 8 -0.10 16.19 13.97
C HIS A 8 -0.30 15.49 15.32
N TYR A 9 -0.04 16.22 16.41
CA TYR A 9 -0.32 15.79 17.78
C TYR A 9 -1.82 15.56 18.03
N GLN A 10 -2.69 16.45 17.52
CA GLN A 10 -4.15 16.28 17.62
C GLN A 10 -4.67 15.13 16.74
N ILE A 11 -4.11 14.95 15.54
CA ILE A 11 -4.47 13.85 14.63
C ILE A 11 -4.18 12.50 15.30
N LEU A 12 -2.99 12.34 15.90
CA LEU A 12 -2.64 11.12 16.64
C LEU A 12 -3.23 11.07 18.05
N ARG A 13 -3.85 12.15 18.52
CA ARG A 13 -4.39 12.29 19.89
C ARG A 13 -3.35 12.03 20.98
N VAL A 14 -2.15 12.61 20.81
CA VAL A 14 -1.04 12.53 21.76
C VAL A 14 -0.56 13.92 22.16
N PRO A 15 -0.02 14.11 23.38
CA PRO A 15 0.55 15.39 23.78
C PRO A 15 1.86 15.69 23.04
N VAL A 16 2.26 16.97 23.00
CA VAL A 16 3.56 17.39 22.42
C VAL A 16 4.77 16.75 23.11
N THR A 17 4.60 16.36 24.38
CA THR A 17 5.60 15.66 25.20
C THR A 17 5.61 14.14 25.00
N ALA A 18 4.79 13.61 24.08
CA ALA A 18 4.69 12.16 23.87
C ALA A 18 6.03 11.55 23.45
N THR A 19 6.34 10.41 24.03
CA THR A 19 7.49 9.59 23.67
C THR A 19 7.25 8.89 22.33
N ASP A 20 8.33 8.49 21.64
CA ASP A 20 8.24 7.74 20.39
C ASP A 20 7.41 6.46 20.54
N LYS A 21 7.47 5.82 21.72
CA LYS A 21 6.67 4.63 22.03
C LYS A 21 5.17 4.95 22.06
N GLU A 22 4.78 6.06 22.67
CA GLU A 22 3.38 6.50 22.73
C GLU A 22 2.86 6.93 21.36
N ILE A 23 3.70 7.64 20.58
CA ILE A 23 3.40 8.01 19.20
C ILE A 23 3.13 6.75 18.35
N LYS A 24 4.01 5.74 18.43
CA LYS A 24 3.82 4.45 17.74
C LYS A 24 2.53 3.74 18.16
N VAL A 25 2.20 3.74 19.44
CA VAL A 25 0.96 3.10 19.96
C VAL A 25 -0.29 3.83 19.46
N ALA A 26 -0.31 5.16 19.59
CA ALA A 26 -1.44 5.98 19.19
C ALA A 26 -1.70 5.91 17.69
N TYR A 27 -0.61 5.92 16.92
CA TYR A 27 -0.64 5.72 15.49
C TYR A 27 -1.26 4.37 15.09
N ARG A 28 -0.80 3.25 15.65
CA ARG A 28 -1.39 1.91 15.37
C ARG A 28 -2.90 1.87 15.63
N LYS A 29 -3.37 2.56 16.68
CA LYS A 29 -4.80 2.65 17.02
C LYS A 29 -5.55 3.52 16.01
N ALA A 30 -5.01 4.68 15.66
CA ALA A 30 -5.62 5.61 14.72
C ALA A 30 -5.67 5.02 13.29
N ALA A 31 -4.58 4.40 12.83
CA ALA A 31 -4.48 3.78 11.52
C ALA A 31 -5.49 2.64 11.35
N ARG A 32 -5.63 1.74 12.34
CA ARG A 32 -6.62 0.66 12.31
C ARG A 32 -8.05 1.18 12.19
N ASN A 33 -8.37 2.25 12.93
CA ASN A 33 -9.71 2.85 12.92
C ASN A 33 -10.01 3.61 11.63
N ALA A 34 -8.98 4.22 11.02
CA ALA A 34 -9.11 4.96 9.77
C ALA A 34 -8.97 4.06 8.52
N HIS A 35 -8.61 2.79 8.69
CA HIS A 35 -8.32 1.91 7.56
C HIS A 35 -9.55 1.68 6.65
N PRO A 36 -9.45 1.93 5.33
CA PRO A 36 -10.59 1.85 4.41
C PRO A 36 -11.27 0.47 4.34
N ASP A 37 -10.49 -0.60 4.51
CA ASP A 37 -11.03 -1.97 4.47
C ASP A 37 -11.83 -2.33 5.76
N HIS A 38 -11.82 -1.46 6.77
CA HIS A 38 -12.67 -1.55 7.96
C HIS A 38 -13.76 -0.46 7.99
N GLY A 39 -14.03 0.19 6.85
CA GLY A 39 -15.02 1.26 6.73
C GLY A 39 -14.54 2.64 7.18
N GLY A 40 -13.22 2.82 7.33
CA GLY A 40 -12.61 4.11 7.68
C GLY A 40 -12.45 5.08 6.51
N ASP A 41 -12.20 6.35 6.82
CA ASP A 41 -12.01 7.41 5.82
C ASP A 41 -10.55 7.42 5.29
N PRO A 42 -10.34 7.25 3.97
CA PRO A 42 -9.04 7.33 3.31
C PRO A 42 -8.23 8.59 3.58
N GLU A 43 -8.91 9.73 3.67
CA GLU A 43 -8.25 11.02 3.87
C GLU A 43 -7.79 11.16 5.32
N VAL A 44 -8.61 10.69 6.27
CA VAL A 44 -8.22 10.59 7.69
C VAL A 44 -7.03 9.66 7.85
N PHE A 45 -7.01 8.54 7.13
CA PHE A 45 -5.90 7.60 7.16
C PHE A 45 -4.59 8.21 6.65
N ARG A 46 -4.65 8.96 5.55
CA ARG A 46 -3.52 9.73 5.02
C ARG A 46 -2.99 10.75 6.03
N GLN A 47 -3.89 11.47 6.69
CA GLN A 47 -3.52 12.45 7.72
C GLN A 47 -2.86 11.80 8.94
N VAL A 48 -3.40 10.66 9.39
CA VAL A 48 -2.84 9.85 10.49
C VAL A 48 -1.43 9.36 10.15
N THR A 49 -1.23 8.92 8.90
CA THR A 49 0.07 8.48 8.38
C THR A 49 1.09 9.62 8.39
N LEU A 50 0.73 10.76 7.79
CA LEU A 50 1.60 11.93 7.72
C LEU A 50 1.99 12.45 9.12
N ALA A 51 1.01 12.48 10.03
CA ALA A 51 1.24 12.89 11.41
C ALA A 51 2.26 11.98 12.11
N TYR A 52 2.17 10.67 11.90
CA TYR A 52 3.14 9.72 12.44
C TYR A 52 4.54 9.89 11.84
N GLU A 53 4.65 9.97 10.52
CA GLU A 53 5.94 10.08 9.82
C GLU A 53 6.74 11.32 10.23
N THR A 54 6.05 12.45 10.40
CA THR A 54 6.68 13.69 10.85
C THR A 54 7.04 13.67 12.33
N LEU A 55 6.23 13.04 13.19
CA LEU A 55 6.47 13.00 14.64
C LEU A 55 7.46 11.91 15.07
N ILE A 56 7.64 10.84 14.29
CA ILE A 56 8.53 9.73 14.67
C ILE A 56 9.99 9.96 14.27
N ASP A 57 10.25 10.80 13.27
CA ASP A 57 11.60 11.21 12.88
C ASP A 57 12.05 12.38 13.77
N PRO A 58 13.14 12.25 14.56
CA PRO A 58 13.57 13.31 15.48
C PRO A 58 13.90 14.64 14.79
N LYS A 59 14.43 14.60 13.55
CA LYS A 59 14.76 15.81 12.80
C LYS A 59 13.49 16.49 12.29
N ARG A 60 12.58 15.71 11.69
CA ARG A 60 11.28 16.22 11.20
C ARG A 60 10.41 16.74 12.35
N ARG A 61 10.39 16.04 13.49
CA ARG A 61 9.67 16.46 14.69
C ARG A 61 10.23 17.76 15.24
N ALA A 62 11.56 17.89 15.37
CA ALA A 62 12.17 19.12 15.86
C ALA A 62 11.87 20.31 14.94
N GLU A 63 11.83 20.11 13.62
CA GLU A 63 11.43 21.15 12.68
C GLU A 63 9.95 21.51 12.77
N TYR A 64 9.09 20.49 12.86
CA TYR A 64 7.65 20.66 13.08
C TYR A 64 7.38 21.44 14.36
N ASP A 65 8.04 21.10 15.47
CA ASP A 65 7.88 21.73 16.78
C ASP A 65 8.31 23.21 16.76
N ARG A 66 9.39 23.55 16.03
CA ARG A 66 9.80 24.97 15.84
C ARG A 66 8.70 25.78 15.15
N ARG A 67 8.09 25.23 14.09
CA ARG A 67 7.00 25.89 13.35
C ARG A 67 5.71 25.94 14.18
N TYR A 68 5.40 24.85 14.89
CA TYR A 68 4.23 24.73 15.76
C TYR A 68 4.27 25.73 16.93
N ALA A 69 5.44 25.93 17.54
CA ALA A 69 5.64 26.93 18.59
C ALA A 69 5.52 28.39 18.09
N SER A 70 5.83 28.64 16.80
CA SER A 70 5.78 29.98 16.19
C SER A 70 4.38 30.42 15.72
N GLY A 71 3.37 29.55 15.78
CA GLY A 71 2.11 29.69 15.03
C GLY A 71 0.79 29.77 15.82
N VAL A 72 0.79 30.15 17.10
CA VAL A 72 -0.45 30.40 17.86
C VAL A 72 -0.61 31.90 18.15
N SER A 73 -1.02 32.67 17.14
CA SER A 73 -1.65 33.99 17.31
C SER A 73 -2.38 34.39 16.03
N GLY A 74 -3.71 34.35 16.07
CA GLY A 74 -4.57 34.75 14.96
C GLY A 74 -6.03 34.82 15.40
N ARG A 75 -6.33 35.76 16.30
CA ARG A 75 -7.67 36.08 16.78
C ARG A 75 -8.18 37.26 15.93
N THR A 76 -9.24 37.07 15.14
CA THR A 76 -10.09 38.20 14.71
C THR A 76 -11.53 37.75 14.52
N THR A 77 -12.41 38.56 15.10
CA THR A 77 -13.86 38.49 15.30
C THR A 77 -14.70 38.76 14.03
N PRO A 78 -16.03 38.52 14.09
CA PRO A 78 -16.92 38.21 12.96
C PRO A 78 -17.78 39.40 12.47
N PHE A 79 -18.56 39.19 11.38
CA PHE A 79 -19.94 39.65 11.05
C PHE A 79 -20.11 39.86 9.52
N PRO A 80 -21.34 39.87 8.95
CA PRO A 80 -22.54 39.10 9.26
C PRO A 80 -23.17 38.41 8.03
N ALA A 81 -24.23 37.62 8.28
CA ALA A 81 -25.01 36.83 7.34
C ALA A 81 -25.99 37.65 6.49
N GLN A 82 -26.28 37.15 5.27
CA GLN A 82 -27.53 37.45 4.55
C GLN A 82 -28.02 36.19 3.81
N ARG A 83 -29.29 35.86 4.08
CA ARG A 83 -30.11 34.85 3.39
C ARG A 83 -30.70 35.44 2.11
N PRO A 84 -31.21 34.59 1.20
CA PRO A 84 -32.56 34.87 0.72
C PRO A 84 -33.44 33.60 0.64
N ASP A 85 -34.52 33.65 1.41
CA ASP A 85 -35.93 33.58 1.01
C ASP A 85 -36.31 32.75 -0.23
N TYR A 86 -37.13 31.72 0.03
CA TYR A 86 -37.88 30.93 -0.94
C TYR A 86 -39.18 31.66 -1.34
N ALA A 87 -39.46 31.75 -2.64
CA ALA A 87 -40.82 31.84 -3.17
C ALA A 87 -40.88 31.20 -4.56
N GLY A 88 -41.65 30.12 -4.69
CA GLY A 88 -41.91 29.44 -5.95
C GLY A 88 -43.20 29.92 -6.61
N THR A 89 -43.32 29.68 -7.92
CA THR A 89 -44.59 29.45 -8.64
C THR A 89 -44.30 29.04 -10.10
N GLY A 90 -44.98 28.01 -10.62
CA GLY A 90 -45.26 27.92 -12.07
C GLY A 90 -44.95 26.65 -12.89
N ALA A 91 -45.49 25.48 -12.51
CA ALA A 91 -46.18 24.46 -13.35
C ALA A 91 -45.52 23.87 -14.66
N PRO A 92 -46.13 22.91 -15.40
CA PRO A 92 -45.62 21.52 -15.51
C PRO A 92 -45.31 21.03 -16.95
N GLY A 93 -44.65 19.87 -17.07
CA GLY A 93 -44.55 19.11 -18.34
C GLY A 93 -43.83 17.77 -18.15
N PRO A 94 -44.35 16.65 -18.69
CA PRO A 94 -43.77 15.33 -18.50
C PRO A 94 -42.69 15.02 -19.55
N GLU A 95 -41.91 13.96 -19.26
CA GLU A 95 -40.97 13.28 -20.15
C GLU A 95 -39.56 13.88 -20.28
N THR A 96 -38.59 13.31 -19.57
CA THR A 96 -37.44 12.61 -20.17
C THR A 96 -36.51 12.04 -19.10
N ARG A 97 -35.91 10.88 -19.44
CA ARG A 97 -34.98 10.03 -18.70
C ARG A 97 -34.10 10.77 -17.66
N ALA A 98 -34.08 10.22 -16.44
CA ALA A 98 -33.18 10.61 -15.36
C ALA A 98 -31.71 10.35 -15.74
N GLY A 99 -31.11 11.28 -16.48
CA GLY A 99 -29.67 11.45 -16.53
C GLY A 99 -29.23 12.09 -15.22
N VAL A 100 -28.86 11.27 -14.23
CA VAL A 100 -28.15 11.76 -13.05
C VAL A 100 -26.81 12.31 -13.53
N HIS A 101 -26.75 13.62 -13.78
CA HIS A 101 -25.50 14.33 -14.01
C HIS A 101 -24.77 14.36 -12.66
N ARG A 102 -24.06 13.27 -12.34
CA ARG A 102 -23.07 13.29 -11.27
C ARG A 102 -22.02 14.31 -11.68
N PRO A 103 -21.70 15.31 -10.85
CA PRO A 103 -20.56 16.18 -11.12
C PRO A 103 -19.33 15.31 -11.36
N ASN A 104 -18.54 15.67 -12.37
CA ASN A 104 -17.37 14.96 -12.85
C ASN A 104 -16.28 14.99 -11.77
N ALA A 105 -16.47 14.21 -10.70
CA ALA A 105 -15.43 13.99 -9.70
C ALA A 105 -14.25 13.35 -10.44
N PRO A 106 -13.02 13.86 -10.24
CA PRO A 106 -11.85 13.31 -10.92
C PRO A 106 -11.80 11.80 -10.68
N ARG A 107 -11.69 11.05 -11.78
CA ARG A 107 -11.51 9.60 -11.72
C ARG A 107 -10.24 9.34 -10.90
N ASN A 108 -10.37 8.54 -9.85
CA ASN A 108 -9.27 8.06 -9.02
C ASN A 108 -9.18 6.55 -9.21
N THR A 109 -8.86 6.17 -10.45
CA THR A 109 -8.72 4.78 -10.86
C THR A 109 -7.26 4.41 -10.91
N ALA A 110 -6.95 3.13 -10.74
CA ALA A 110 -5.56 2.65 -10.73
C ALA A 110 -4.77 3.00 -11.99
N GLY A 111 -5.44 3.18 -13.13
CA GLY A 111 -4.83 3.53 -14.42
C GLY A 111 -4.56 5.02 -14.62
N ASP A 112 -5.01 5.88 -13.70
CA ASP A 112 -4.74 7.31 -13.78
C ASP A 112 -3.27 7.63 -13.44
N ALA A 113 -2.83 8.84 -13.79
CA ALA A 113 -1.46 9.28 -13.54
C ALA A 113 -1.13 9.23 -12.03
N PRO A 114 0.15 8.94 -11.66
CA PRO A 114 0.53 8.86 -10.26
C PRO A 114 0.35 10.19 -9.51
N VAL A 115 -0.34 10.14 -8.37
CA VAL A 115 -0.42 11.26 -7.43
C VAL A 115 0.59 11.01 -6.31
N TYR A 116 1.52 11.95 -6.11
CA TYR A 116 2.51 11.84 -5.05
C TYR A 116 2.00 12.48 -3.76
N VAL A 117 2.15 11.76 -2.66
CA VAL A 117 1.73 12.21 -1.34
C VAL A 117 2.90 12.08 -0.36
N PRO A 118 3.37 13.18 0.27
CA PRO A 118 3.02 14.56 -0.06
C PRO A 118 3.47 14.95 -1.48
N PRO A 119 2.88 16.01 -2.07
CA PRO A 119 3.29 16.48 -3.37
C PRO A 119 4.67 17.16 -3.30
N PHE A 120 5.45 17.04 -4.36
CA PHE A 120 6.87 17.48 -4.39
C PHE A 120 7.06 19.00 -4.52
N ASP A 121 5.99 19.72 -4.84
CA ASP A 121 5.95 21.18 -4.99
C ASP A 121 5.47 21.90 -3.72
N ASP A 122 5.17 21.17 -2.64
CA ASP A 122 4.84 21.75 -1.34
C ASP A 122 6.10 22.34 -0.68
N PRO A 123 6.20 23.67 -0.50
CA PRO A 123 7.37 24.31 0.09
C PRO A 123 7.53 24.00 1.59
N LEU A 124 6.50 23.45 2.24
CA LEU A 124 6.54 23.09 3.66
C LEU A 124 7.05 21.67 3.88
N GLU A 125 7.09 20.83 2.85
CA GLU A 125 7.52 19.43 2.93
C GLU A 125 8.93 19.24 2.36
N ILE A 126 9.81 18.63 3.17
CA ILE A 126 11.13 18.19 2.70
C ILE A 126 11.01 16.70 2.37
N PRO A 127 11.06 16.32 1.08
CA PRO A 127 10.84 14.93 0.69
C PRO A 127 12.07 14.07 1.03
N LEU A 128 11.82 12.86 1.55
CA LEU A 128 12.88 11.91 1.95
C LEU A 128 13.64 11.29 0.78
N ILE A 129 13.08 11.37 -0.43
CA ILE A 129 13.64 10.93 -1.70
C ILE A 129 13.30 11.96 -2.77
N SER A 130 14.07 12.03 -3.85
CA SER A 130 13.78 12.96 -4.95
C SER A 130 12.55 12.54 -5.77
N LYS A 131 11.95 13.50 -6.49
CA LYS A 131 10.85 13.20 -7.44
C LYS A 131 11.28 12.20 -8.53
N GLY A 132 12.52 12.30 -9.00
CA GLY A 132 13.08 11.37 -9.97
C GLY A 132 13.17 9.95 -9.44
N GLU A 133 13.69 9.78 -8.21
CA GLU A 133 13.72 8.47 -7.54
C GLU A 133 12.29 7.93 -7.33
N ALA A 134 11.37 8.74 -6.80
CA ALA A 134 9.98 8.34 -6.57
C ALA A 134 9.20 8.03 -7.86
N ALA A 135 9.64 8.53 -9.02
CA ALA A 135 9.01 8.27 -10.30
C ALA A 135 9.40 6.91 -10.92
N LEU A 136 10.52 6.33 -10.49
CA LEU A 136 10.92 4.99 -10.93
C LEU A 136 9.88 3.97 -10.47
N GLN A 137 9.34 3.16 -11.38
CA GLN A 137 8.43 2.08 -10.99
C GLN A 137 9.15 0.85 -10.46
N ILE A 138 10.44 0.68 -10.77
CA ILE A 138 11.24 -0.47 -10.38
C ILE A 138 12.47 0.02 -9.60
N HIS A 139 12.64 -0.52 -8.40
CA HIS A 139 13.73 -0.22 -7.50
C HIS A 139 14.49 -1.47 -7.09
N GLY A 140 15.78 -1.31 -6.86
CA GLY A 140 16.68 -2.41 -6.51
C GLY A 140 16.84 -3.41 -7.64
N ILE A 141 17.54 -4.50 -7.35
CA ILE A 141 17.77 -5.60 -8.28
C ILE A 141 17.49 -6.94 -7.59
N PRO A 142 16.97 -7.94 -8.31
CA PRO A 142 16.97 -9.33 -7.85
C PRO A 142 18.38 -9.74 -7.37
N ARG A 143 18.45 -10.44 -6.25
CA ARG A 143 19.73 -10.62 -5.53
C ARG A 143 20.67 -11.59 -6.27
N LYS A 144 21.91 -11.18 -6.55
CA LYS A 144 22.95 -12.02 -7.15
C LYS A 144 23.82 -12.87 -6.19
N ARG A 145 23.56 -12.90 -4.86
CA ARG A 145 24.47 -13.55 -3.89
C ARG A 145 24.18 -15.04 -3.63
N GLY A 146 25.23 -15.85 -3.61
CA GLY A 146 25.25 -17.29 -3.27
C GLY A 146 25.98 -18.11 -4.35
N ILE A 147 26.92 -19.00 -3.94
CA ILE A 147 27.79 -19.76 -4.87
C ILE A 147 27.05 -20.99 -5.47
N PHE A 148 25.95 -21.43 -4.85
CA PHE A 148 25.14 -22.58 -5.29
C PHE A 148 23.63 -22.27 -5.18
N GLY A 149 22.82 -22.79 -6.11
CA GLY A 149 21.36 -22.60 -6.14
C GLY A 149 20.88 -21.18 -6.51
N ALA A 150 21.81 -20.26 -6.80
CA ALA A 150 21.50 -18.90 -7.22
C ALA A 150 20.76 -18.86 -8.56
N GLU A 151 21.02 -19.79 -9.47
CA GLU A 151 20.42 -19.73 -10.81
C GLU A 151 18.90 -19.95 -10.78
N ALA A 152 18.41 -21.02 -10.16
CA ALA A 152 16.97 -21.26 -10.02
C ALA A 152 16.29 -20.11 -9.24
N ARG A 153 16.96 -19.56 -8.22
CA ARG A 153 16.49 -18.40 -7.47
C ARG A 153 16.40 -17.13 -8.33
N ILE A 154 17.46 -16.83 -9.08
CA ILE A 154 17.50 -15.69 -10.01
C ILE A 154 16.43 -15.86 -11.08
N GLN A 155 16.25 -17.07 -11.61
CA GLN A 155 15.22 -17.36 -12.61
C GLN A 155 13.80 -17.08 -12.07
N ARG A 156 13.46 -17.54 -10.86
CA ARG A 156 12.12 -17.29 -10.27
C ARG A 156 11.89 -15.80 -9.92
N GLU A 157 12.91 -15.11 -9.40
CA GLU A 157 12.81 -13.67 -9.11
C GLU A 157 12.66 -12.87 -10.42
N MET A 158 13.48 -13.16 -11.44
CA MET A 158 13.40 -12.49 -12.74
C MET A 158 12.06 -12.71 -13.44
N ARG A 159 11.50 -13.93 -13.38
CA ARG A 159 10.16 -14.21 -13.94
C ARG A 159 9.08 -13.39 -13.24
N THR A 160 9.17 -13.24 -11.92
CA THR A 160 8.25 -12.41 -11.15
C THR A 160 8.35 -10.94 -11.56
N VAL A 161 9.57 -10.40 -11.68
CA VAL A 161 9.78 -9.03 -12.17
C VAL A 161 9.23 -8.86 -13.59
N GLN A 162 9.48 -9.80 -14.50
CA GLN A 162 8.97 -9.75 -15.88
C GLN A 162 7.44 -9.78 -15.92
N LEU A 163 6.80 -10.63 -15.12
CA LEU A 163 5.35 -10.71 -15.01
C LEU A 163 4.77 -9.38 -14.52
N ILE A 164 5.31 -8.82 -13.43
CA ILE A 164 4.86 -7.55 -12.85
C ILE A 164 5.06 -6.40 -13.84
N SER A 165 6.24 -6.34 -14.47
CA SER A 165 6.59 -5.29 -15.43
C SER A 165 5.72 -5.31 -16.68
N ARG A 166 5.28 -6.50 -17.13
CA ARG A 166 4.43 -6.64 -18.32
C ARG A 166 2.95 -6.43 -18.02
N GLN A 167 2.48 -6.92 -16.87
CA GLN A 167 1.03 -7.02 -16.61
C GLN A 167 0.51 -6.02 -15.59
N ILE A 168 1.34 -5.55 -14.67
CA ILE A 168 0.90 -4.71 -13.54
C ILE A 168 1.33 -3.26 -13.73
N LEU A 169 2.62 -3.01 -13.90
CA LEU A 169 3.17 -1.64 -13.97
C LEU A 169 2.55 -0.77 -15.08
N PRO A 170 2.25 -1.30 -16.29
CA PRO A 170 1.58 -0.52 -17.33
C PRO A 170 0.11 -0.19 -17.01
N ALA A 171 -0.55 -1.06 -16.23
CA ALA A 171 -1.94 -0.89 -15.86
C ALA A 171 -2.12 -0.03 -14.59
N ILE A 172 -1.07 0.09 -13.78
CA ILE A 172 -1.07 0.82 -12.51
C ILE A 172 0.19 1.70 -12.45
N PRO A 173 0.17 2.91 -13.05
CA PRO A 173 1.35 3.79 -13.12
C PRO A 173 1.94 4.16 -11.75
N SER A 174 1.12 4.17 -10.71
CA SER A 174 1.51 4.45 -9.32
C SER A 174 2.27 3.29 -8.65
N ALA A 175 2.27 2.09 -9.23
CA ALA A 175 2.93 0.93 -8.63
C ALA A 175 4.44 1.09 -8.54
N ARG A 176 4.99 0.71 -7.38
CA ARG A 176 6.43 0.71 -7.09
C ARG A 176 6.86 -0.69 -6.69
N LEU A 177 7.59 -1.35 -7.57
CA LEU A 177 8.21 -2.65 -7.36
C LEU A 177 9.57 -2.45 -6.69
N ILE A 178 9.75 -2.99 -5.50
CA ILE A 178 11.01 -2.99 -4.75
C ILE A 178 11.55 -4.42 -4.72
N ASN A 179 12.72 -4.63 -5.32
CA ASN A 179 13.38 -5.93 -5.39
C ASN A 179 14.40 -6.10 -4.28
N GLY A 180 14.46 -7.30 -3.68
CA GLY A 180 15.50 -7.67 -2.71
C GLY A 180 15.44 -6.88 -1.41
N LEU A 181 14.23 -6.57 -0.94
CA LEU A 181 14.01 -5.84 0.31
C LEU A 181 14.53 -6.66 1.50
N ARG A 182 15.24 -6.02 2.44
CA ARG A 182 15.68 -6.71 3.66
C ARG A 182 14.47 -6.96 4.55
N SER A 183 14.39 -8.17 5.11
CA SER A 183 13.36 -8.48 6.08
C SER A 183 13.59 -7.68 7.36
N PRO A 184 12.53 -7.16 8.00
CA PRO A 184 12.67 -6.50 9.28
C PRO A 184 12.68 -7.48 10.47
N SER A 185 12.30 -8.75 10.25
CA SER A 185 12.27 -9.77 11.30
C SER A 185 13.64 -10.39 11.58
N ASP A 186 14.49 -10.43 10.57
CA ASP A 186 15.73 -11.19 10.52
C ASP A 186 16.61 -10.69 9.37
N ASP A 187 17.86 -11.15 9.27
CA ASP A 187 18.74 -10.84 8.14
C ASP A 187 18.34 -11.54 6.82
N SER A 188 17.13 -12.11 6.77
CA SER A 188 16.55 -12.65 5.54
C SER A 188 16.12 -11.52 4.61
N HIS A 189 15.68 -11.89 3.40
CA HIS A 189 15.23 -10.91 2.42
C HIS A 189 13.94 -11.38 1.79
N ILE A 190 13.14 -10.39 1.41
CA ILE A 190 11.89 -10.53 0.67
C ILE A 190 12.23 -10.41 -0.81
N ASP A 191 11.78 -11.36 -1.62
CA ASP A 191 12.13 -11.37 -3.05
C ASP A 191 11.66 -10.07 -3.71
N HIS A 192 10.38 -9.75 -3.56
CA HIS A 192 9.79 -8.53 -4.09
C HIS A 192 8.73 -7.94 -3.15
N ALA A 193 8.61 -6.62 -3.17
CA ALA A 193 7.48 -5.90 -2.58
C ALA A 193 6.87 -4.98 -3.64
N LEU A 194 5.55 -4.85 -3.66
CA LEU A 194 4.83 -3.99 -4.61
C LEU A 194 3.92 -3.04 -3.83
N LEU A 195 4.23 -1.75 -3.89
CA LEU A 195 3.53 -0.69 -3.18
C LEU A 195 2.64 0.11 -4.15
N VAL A 196 1.37 0.29 -3.79
CA VAL A 196 0.41 1.20 -4.45
C VAL A 196 -0.47 1.84 -3.37
N GLY A 197 -0.44 3.16 -3.24
CA GLY A 197 -1.20 3.86 -2.20
C GLY A 197 -0.91 3.28 -0.82
N TYR A 198 -1.95 2.80 -0.16
CA TYR A 198 -1.87 2.15 1.15
C TYR A 198 -1.74 0.62 1.07
N ARG A 199 -1.48 0.03 -0.10
CA ARG A 199 -1.42 -1.42 -0.30
C ARG A 199 0.00 -1.87 -0.55
N LEU A 200 0.45 -2.83 0.25
CA LEU A 200 1.77 -3.44 0.14
C LEU A 200 1.64 -4.94 -0.07
N ALA A 201 2.05 -5.41 -1.24
CA ALA A 201 2.12 -6.82 -1.57
C ALA A 201 3.55 -7.33 -1.38
N LEU A 202 3.76 -8.24 -0.43
CA LEU A 202 5.00 -9.00 -0.31
C LEU A 202 4.91 -10.24 -1.19
N ILE A 203 5.93 -10.49 -2.00
CA ILE A 203 5.91 -11.56 -2.98
C ILE A 203 7.13 -12.43 -2.78
N GLY A 204 6.89 -13.69 -2.46
CA GLY A 204 7.85 -14.78 -2.54
C GLY A 204 7.63 -15.56 -3.82
N SER A 205 8.65 -16.27 -4.28
CA SER A 205 8.52 -17.11 -5.46
C SER A 205 9.15 -18.48 -5.28
N MET A 206 8.67 -19.45 -6.04
CA MET A 206 9.28 -20.77 -6.18
C MET A 206 9.10 -21.29 -7.61
N LEU A 207 9.90 -22.28 -7.99
CA LEU A 207 9.80 -22.98 -9.27
C LEU A 207 9.38 -24.43 -9.00
N LEU A 208 8.28 -24.86 -9.60
CA LEU A 208 7.82 -26.24 -9.54
C LEU A 208 7.50 -26.74 -10.95
N PRO A 209 7.77 -28.01 -11.26
CA PRO A 209 7.33 -28.61 -12.52
C PRO A 209 5.85 -28.37 -12.83
N LYS A 210 5.49 -28.43 -14.11
CA LYS A 210 4.08 -28.44 -14.53
C LYS A 210 3.32 -29.59 -13.86
N GLY A 211 2.03 -29.40 -13.64
CA GLY A 211 1.17 -30.40 -13.02
C GLY A 211 0.19 -29.82 -12.02
N ALA A 212 -0.68 -30.67 -11.48
CA ALA A 212 -1.65 -30.32 -10.45
C ALA A 212 -1.03 -30.48 -9.06
N TYR A 213 -1.11 -29.43 -8.26
CA TYR A 213 -0.66 -29.38 -6.87
C TYR A 213 -1.83 -29.05 -5.98
N ALA A 214 -1.98 -29.80 -4.88
CA ALA A 214 -2.99 -29.49 -3.87
C ALA A 214 -2.38 -28.70 -2.72
N TRP A 215 -2.96 -27.55 -2.38
CA TRP A 215 -2.56 -26.74 -1.23
C TRP A 215 -3.40 -27.12 0.00
N ASP A 216 -2.74 -27.63 1.04
CA ASP A 216 -3.38 -28.09 2.29
C ASP A 216 -3.37 -27.03 3.42
N GLY A 217 -2.87 -25.81 3.14
CA GLY A 217 -2.67 -24.77 4.15
C GLY A 217 -1.25 -24.71 4.72
N VAL A 218 -0.43 -25.74 4.47
CA VAL A 218 0.95 -25.84 4.98
C VAL A 218 1.96 -26.08 3.85
N ALA A 219 1.65 -26.96 2.90
CA ALA A 219 2.53 -27.34 1.80
C ALA A 219 1.76 -27.68 0.52
N LEU A 220 2.47 -27.60 -0.61
CA LEU A 220 1.98 -28.07 -1.91
C LEU A 220 2.23 -29.58 -2.05
N LYS A 221 1.16 -30.35 -2.29
CA LYS A 221 1.20 -31.80 -2.48
C LYS A 221 1.16 -32.16 -3.96
N HIS A 222 2.08 -33.02 -4.40
CA HIS A 222 2.11 -33.55 -5.77
C HIS A 222 2.84 -34.89 -5.83
N GLY A 223 2.19 -35.92 -6.37
CA GLY A 223 2.82 -37.24 -6.57
C GLY A 223 3.43 -37.85 -5.29
N GLY A 224 2.74 -37.70 -4.16
CA GLY A 224 3.24 -38.17 -2.84
C GLY A 224 4.33 -37.30 -2.21
N ARG A 225 4.79 -36.24 -2.89
CA ARG A 225 5.75 -35.27 -2.35
C ARG A 225 5.03 -34.08 -1.72
N SER A 226 5.66 -33.50 -0.71
CA SER A 226 5.20 -32.29 -0.02
C SER A 226 6.27 -31.22 -0.14
N VAL A 227 5.95 -30.08 -0.73
CA VAL A 227 6.89 -28.97 -0.91
C VAL A 227 6.39 -27.75 -0.13
N PRO A 228 7.07 -27.34 0.94
CA PRO A 228 6.69 -26.13 1.67
C PRO A 228 7.00 -24.87 0.83
N PRO A 229 6.11 -23.87 0.81
CA PRO A 229 6.41 -22.58 0.20
C PRO A 229 7.39 -21.77 1.07
N PRO A 230 7.99 -20.70 0.52
CA PRO A 230 8.66 -19.70 1.33
C PRO A 230 7.71 -19.15 2.41
N GLN A 231 8.20 -19.09 3.66
CA GLN A 231 7.41 -18.58 4.78
C GLN A 231 7.36 -17.05 4.72
N LEU A 232 6.19 -16.50 4.40
CA LEU A 232 5.97 -15.06 4.32
C LEU A 232 5.10 -14.54 5.46
N GLU A 233 4.38 -15.41 6.16
CA GLU A 233 3.35 -15.05 7.12
C GLU A 233 3.90 -14.15 8.25
N LEU A 234 5.06 -14.53 8.80
CA LEU A 234 5.72 -13.75 9.84
C LEU A 234 6.20 -12.39 9.32
N ILE A 235 6.74 -12.37 8.10
CA ILE A 235 7.23 -11.15 7.45
C ILE A 235 6.06 -10.20 7.15
N VAL A 236 4.95 -10.72 6.62
CA VAL A 236 3.72 -9.96 6.38
C VAL A 236 3.22 -9.33 7.68
N ARG A 237 3.14 -10.12 8.75
CA ARG A 237 2.73 -9.62 10.06
C ARG A 237 3.67 -8.53 10.57
N HIS A 238 4.98 -8.72 10.51
CA HIS A 238 5.95 -7.71 10.97
C HIS A 238 5.89 -6.45 10.12
N MET A 239 5.79 -6.58 8.80
CA MET A 239 5.61 -5.45 7.89
C MET A 239 4.32 -4.69 8.19
N GLN A 240 3.23 -5.39 8.52
CA GLN A 240 1.98 -4.78 8.96
C GLN A 240 2.12 -4.01 10.29
N GLU A 241 2.97 -4.50 11.21
CA GLU A 241 3.27 -3.83 12.48
C GLU A 241 4.17 -2.59 12.30
N ILE A 242 5.09 -2.62 11.33
CA ILE A 242 6.02 -1.53 10.98
C ILE A 242 5.36 -0.45 10.14
N PHE A 243 4.45 -0.87 9.26
CA PHE A 243 3.63 -0.01 8.42
C PHE A 243 2.13 -0.19 8.74
N PRO A 244 1.65 0.30 9.91
CA PRO A 244 0.23 0.34 10.26
C PRO A 244 -0.66 1.07 9.24
N GLU A 245 -0.06 1.97 8.45
CA GLU A 245 -0.67 2.70 7.33
C GLU A 245 -0.82 1.85 6.07
N LEU A 246 -0.38 0.60 6.06
CA LEU A 246 -0.53 -0.23 4.89
C LEU A 246 -1.50 -1.36 5.19
N ASN A 247 -2.26 -1.77 4.18
CA ASN A 247 -2.74 -3.14 4.10
C ASN A 247 -1.59 -3.97 3.53
N VAL A 248 -0.97 -4.77 4.40
CA VAL A 248 0.10 -5.68 3.99
C VAL A 248 -0.45 -7.09 3.83
N THR A 249 -0.21 -7.69 2.68
CA THR A 249 -0.52 -9.10 2.44
C THR A 249 0.55 -9.76 1.57
N GLY A 250 0.57 -11.09 1.58
CA GLY A 250 1.60 -11.90 0.95
C GLY A 250 1.07 -12.71 -0.21
N TRP A 251 1.94 -12.95 -1.19
CA TRP A 251 1.74 -13.94 -2.23
C TRP A 251 2.99 -14.79 -2.39
N VAL A 252 2.80 -16.09 -2.54
CA VAL A 252 3.83 -16.97 -3.09
C VAL A 252 3.40 -17.34 -4.49
N VAL A 253 4.19 -16.89 -5.46
CA VAL A 253 4.00 -17.30 -6.85
C VAL A 253 4.80 -18.55 -7.16
N VAL A 254 4.11 -19.57 -7.67
CA VAL A 254 4.71 -20.79 -8.20
C VAL A 254 4.83 -20.63 -9.71
N HIS A 255 6.06 -20.53 -10.19
CA HIS A 255 6.36 -20.49 -11.63
C HIS A 255 6.57 -21.90 -12.16
N SER A 256 6.02 -22.18 -13.35
CA SER A 256 6.45 -23.33 -14.15
C SER A 256 7.80 -23.06 -14.84
N PRO A 257 8.73 -24.02 -14.95
CA PRO A 257 9.99 -23.89 -15.68
C PRO A 257 9.85 -23.46 -17.14
N ASP A 258 8.76 -23.83 -17.81
CA ASP A 258 8.51 -23.45 -19.22
C ASP A 258 7.95 -22.01 -19.37
N GLY A 259 7.54 -21.38 -18.26
CA GLY A 259 7.02 -20.02 -18.25
C GLY A 259 5.54 -19.90 -18.61
N ASN A 260 4.81 -21.01 -18.74
CA ASN A 260 3.36 -20.98 -18.89
C ASN A 260 2.74 -20.37 -17.62
N PRO A 261 1.98 -19.26 -17.72
CA PRO A 261 1.49 -18.58 -16.54
C PRO A 261 0.33 -19.28 -15.84
N HIS A 262 -0.32 -20.24 -16.52
CA HIS A 262 -1.41 -21.05 -15.97
C HIS A 262 -0.92 -22.35 -15.30
N GLU A 263 0.37 -22.64 -15.40
CA GLU A 263 1.00 -23.81 -14.80
C GLU A 263 2.00 -23.39 -13.69
N PRO A 264 2.15 -24.20 -12.62
CA PRO A 264 1.32 -25.35 -12.30
C PRO A 264 -0.12 -24.95 -11.93
N VAL A 265 -1.03 -25.92 -11.98
CA VAL A 265 -2.39 -25.75 -11.44
C VAL A 265 -2.32 -25.96 -9.94
N ILE A 266 -2.89 -25.02 -9.18
CA ILE A 266 -2.91 -25.07 -7.72
C ILE A 266 -4.37 -25.18 -7.26
N ASP A 267 -4.71 -26.36 -6.74
CA ASP A 267 -6.01 -26.63 -6.16
C ASP A 267 -5.98 -26.30 -4.69
N HIS A 268 -6.83 -25.35 -4.29
CA HIS A 268 -7.03 -25.03 -2.88
C HIS A 268 -8.13 -25.94 -2.34
N TYR A 269 -7.81 -26.77 -1.34
CA TYR A 269 -8.87 -27.43 -0.59
C TYR A 269 -9.81 -26.37 -0.02
N ARG A 270 -11.11 -26.58 -0.21
CA ARG A 270 -12.18 -25.63 0.11
C ARG A 270 -12.00 -25.14 1.56
N ARG A 271 -11.49 -23.91 1.70
CA ARG A 271 -11.44 -23.21 2.98
C ARG A 271 -12.86 -23.00 3.49
N THR A 272 -13.09 -23.20 4.77
CA THR A 272 -14.26 -22.64 5.46
C THR A 272 -14.24 -21.12 5.29
N ASP A 273 -15.37 -20.53 4.90
CA ASP A 273 -15.52 -19.10 4.70
C ASP A 273 -14.99 -18.31 5.91
N GLY A 274 -14.02 -17.41 5.68
CA GLY A 274 -13.50 -16.50 6.69
C GLY A 274 -11.98 -16.51 6.92
N ASP A 275 -11.27 -17.58 6.54
CA ASP A 275 -9.82 -17.66 6.73
C ASP A 275 -9.05 -17.26 5.45
N PHE A 276 -9.01 -15.96 5.19
CA PHE A 276 -7.99 -15.43 4.28
C PHE A 276 -6.67 -15.48 5.03
N GLY A 277 -5.95 -16.60 4.92
CA GLY A 277 -4.54 -16.63 5.28
C GLY A 277 -3.85 -15.41 4.67
N SER A 278 -3.04 -14.70 5.46
CA SER A 278 -2.41 -13.44 5.07
C SER A 278 -1.49 -13.59 3.85
N VAL A 279 -1.18 -14.83 3.47
CA VAL A 279 -0.39 -15.23 2.31
C VAL A 279 -1.23 -16.12 1.38
N GLN A 280 -1.24 -15.79 0.09
CA GLN A 280 -1.92 -16.55 -0.96
C GLN A 280 -0.90 -17.33 -1.81
N ILE A 281 -1.14 -18.62 -2.04
CA ILE A 281 -0.30 -19.44 -2.92
C ILE A 281 -0.95 -19.51 -4.30
N VAL A 282 -0.26 -19.08 -5.35
CA VAL A 282 -0.87 -18.92 -6.68
C VAL A 282 0.12 -19.25 -7.79
N ASN A 283 -0.38 -19.60 -8.98
CA ASN A 283 0.44 -19.57 -10.20
C ASN A 283 0.58 -18.13 -10.73
N ALA A 284 1.37 -17.93 -11.80
CA ALA A 284 1.66 -16.59 -12.31
C ALA A 284 0.41 -15.84 -12.82
N SER A 285 -0.54 -16.52 -13.47
CA SER A 285 -1.83 -15.92 -13.87
C SER A 285 -2.67 -15.53 -12.65
N GLY A 286 -2.69 -16.37 -11.62
CA GLY A 286 -3.32 -16.08 -10.34
C GLY A 286 -2.70 -14.87 -9.64
N LEU A 287 -1.37 -14.78 -9.60
CA LEU A 287 -0.65 -13.62 -9.06
C LEU A 287 -1.04 -12.34 -9.81
N ALA A 288 -0.99 -12.36 -11.15
CA ALA A 288 -1.29 -11.16 -11.93
C ALA A 288 -2.71 -10.64 -11.69
N ARG A 289 -3.70 -11.54 -11.66
CA ARG A 289 -5.10 -11.20 -11.35
C ARG A 289 -5.26 -10.72 -9.92
N GLY A 290 -4.69 -11.45 -8.95
CA GLY A 290 -4.78 -11.11 -7.53
C GLY A 290 -4.16 -9.75 -7.22
N LEU A 291 -2.97 -9.48 -7.76
CA LEU A 291 -2.31 -8.18 -7.61
C LEU A 291 -3.12 -7.05 -8.25
N LYS A 292 -3.66 -7.22 -9.46
CA LYS A 292 -4.53 -6.20 -10.08
C LYS A 292 -5.74 -5.89 -9.20
N GLN A 293 -6.44 -6.93 -8.74
CA GLN A 293 -7.61 -6.77 -7.88
C GLN A 293 -7.24 -6.07 -6.57
N PHE A 294 -6.19 -6.53 -5.90
CA PHE A 294 -5.73 -5.96 -4.65
C PHE A 294 -5.31 -4.50 -4.83
N LEU A 295 -4.32 -4.23 -5.69
CA LEU A 295 -3.71 -2.90 -5.82
C LEU A 295 -4.65 -1.85 -6.42
N SER A 296 -5.61 -2.27 -7.26
CA SER A 296 -6.58 -1.34 -7.85
C SER A 296 -7.78 -1.08 -6.94
N SER A 297 -7.89 -1.80 -5.82
CA SER A 297 -8.98 -1.62 -4.88
C SER A 297 -8.66 -0.57 -3.83
N GLY A 298 -9.72 -0.02 -3.24
CA GLY A 298 -9.59 1.02 -2.24
C GLY A 298 -9.68 2.43 -2.82
N PRO A 299 -9.54 3.43 -1.95
CA PRO A 299 -9.84 4.83 -2.26
C PRO A 299 -8.82 5.60 -3.10
N VAL A 300 -7.54 5.22 -3.06
CA VAL A 300 -6.45 5.98 -3.70
C VAL A 300 -5.48 5.08 -4.50
N PRO A 301 -6.00 4.30 -5.48
CA PRO A 301 -5.19 3.32 -6.21
C PRO A 301 -4.17 3.94 -7.19
N ASN A 302 -4.21 5.25 -7.46
CA ASN A 302 -3.20 5.95 -8.25
C ASN A 302 -2.16 6.71 -7.40
N THR A 303 -2.11 6.49 -6.08
CA THR A 303 -1.22 7.25 -5.19
C THR A 303 0.13 6.58 -4.97
N VAL A 304 1.18 7.38 -4.88
CA VAL A 304 2.51 7.01 -4.38
C VAL A 304 2.73 7.71 -3.05
N VAL A 305 2.73 6.94 -1.96
CA VAL A 305 3.03 7.47 -0.61
C VAL A 305 4.54 7.58 -0.48
N VAL A 306 5.07 8.79 -0.70
CA VAL A 306 6.50 9.07 -0.83
C VAL A 306 7.29 8.67 0.42
N PRO A 307 6.83 8.95 1.66
CA PRO A 307 7.66 8.64 2.82
C PRO A 307 7.64 7.14 3.17
N VAL A 308 6.53 6.43 2.92
CA VAL A 308 6.49 4.95 2.94
C VAL A 308 7.48 4.37 1.92
N LEU A 309 7.45 4.85 0.67
CA LEU A 309 8.39 4.41 -0.35
C LEU A 309 9.85 4.66 0.09
N ALA A 310 10.14 5.86 0.61
CA ALA A 310 11.47 6.19 1.11
C ALA A 310 11.93 5.25 2.24
N ARG A 311 11.05 4.95 3.20
CA ARG A 311 11.33 4.00 4.29
C ARG A 311 11.64 2.60 3.76
N LEU A 312 10.85 2.11 2.80
CA LEU A 312 11.11 0.84 2.09
C LEU A 312 12.46 0.84 1.37
N LEU A 313 12.79 1.90 0.63
CA LEU A 313 14.03 1.96 -0.14
C LEU A 313 15.29 2.09 0.72
N ARG A 314 15.18 2.76 1.87
CA ARG A 314 16.31 2.99 2.78
C ARG A 314 16.47 1.90 3.82
N GLY A 315 15.58 0.90 3.87
CA GLY A 315 15.57 -0.12 4.91
C GLY A 315 15.31 0.46 6.31
N MET A 316 14.59 1.59 6.38
CA MET A 316 14.24 2.26 7.63
C MET A 316 12.93 1.64 8.14
N HIS A 317 13.07 0.52 8.86
CA HIS A 317 11.99 -0.29 9.43
C HIS A 317 12.10 -0.32 10.95
#